data_AF-A0A2V7PGY5-F1
#
_entry.id   AF-A0A2V7PGY5-F1
#
_cell.length_a   1.000
_cell.length_b   1.000
_cell.length_c   1.000
_cell.angle_alpha   90.00
_cell.angle_beta   90.00
_cell.angle_gamma   90.00
#
_symmetry.space_group_name_H-M   'P 1'
#
loop_
_entity.id
_entity.type
_entity.pdbx_description
1 polymer ?
#
loop_
_entity_poly.entity_id
_entity_poly.type
_entity_poly.pdbx_seq_one_letter_code
_entity_poly.pdbx_strand_id
1 'polypeptide(L)'
;TVIHRLQQSGKAQVTNFAAALAVYPPATTVDLVERTSWSCPHGVERWRSACGCKVHTDRPSQQDWRAPLRFAVEWLAHEVHGIYDREGRDLPGGSRAFLEAAGATGPVRGGGDENTARLIEMERGVLRAMSSCGWFFDDIAGLEGRQVLRYAAHAISLAGAESARLEAGFIAQLGDARSNDPAAGSATDVFRSTFQPTPS
;
A
#
# COMPACT_ATOMS: atom_id res chain seq x y z
N THR A 1 30.58 3.27 17.56
CA THR A 1 29.24 2.63 17.66
C THR A 1 29.34 1.32 18.45
N VAL A 2 28.23 0.69 18.82
CA VAL A 2 28.22 -0.65 19.47
C VAL A 2 28.92 -1.69 18.58
N ILE A 3 28.65 -1.67 17.27
CA ILE A 3 29.25 -2.59 16.29
C ILE A 3 30.78 -2.52 16.31
N HIS A 4 31.35 -1.31 16.30
CA HIS A 4 32.81 -1.14 16.31
C HIS A 4 33.45 -1.71 17.59
N ARG A 5 32.83 -1.52 18.76
CA ARG A 5 33.32 -2.10 20.03
C ARG A 5 33.26 -3.63 20.01
N LEU A 6 32.23 -4.22 19.40
CA LEU A 6 32.13 -5.67 19.25
C LEU A 6 33.22 -6.23 18.35
N GLN A 7 33.46 -5.61 17.20
CA GLN A 7 34.53 -6.00 16.27
C GLN A 7 35.91 -5.94 16.93
N GLN A 8 36.20 -4.90 17.70
CA GLN A 8 37.48 -4.72 18.39
C GLN A 8 37.64 -5.64 19.61
N SER A 9 36.55 -6.12 20.20
CA SER A 9 36.62 -6.93 21.41
C SER A 9 37.19 -8.34 21.18
N GLY A 10 37.19 -8.82 19.93
CA GLY A 10 37.52 -10.21 19.60
C GLY A 10 36.53 -11.25 20.16
N LYS A 11 35.45 -10.83 20.84
CA LYS A 11 34.48 -11.72 21.49
C LYS A 11 33.37 -12.21 20.55
N ALA A 12 33.17 -11.55 19.43
CA ALA A 12 32.16 -11.91 18.45
C ALA A 12 32.60 -11.50 17.04
N GLN A 13 32.22 -12.29 16.04
CA GLN A 13 32.38 -11.94 14.64
C GLN A 13 31.11 -11.23 14.15
N VAL A 14 31.27 -10.01 13.63
CA VAL A 14 30.16 -9.30 12.98
C VAL A 14 30.08 -9.76 11.54
N THR A 15 28.91 -10.30 11.15
CA THR A 15 28.63 -10.77 9.80
C THR A 15 27.14 -10.55 9.46
N ASN A 16 26.76 -10.75 8.20
CA ASN A 16 25.34 -10.74 7.80
C ASN A 16 24.71 -12.13 7.97
N PHE A 17 23.38 -12.18 7.98
CA PHE A 17 22.65 -13.43 8.23
C PHE A 17 22.91 -14.51 7.17
N ALA A 18 23.02 -14.14 5.89
CA ALA A 18 23.25 -15.10 4.81
C ALA A 18 24.62 -15.79 4.94
N ALA A 19 25.67 -15.05 5.30
CA ALA A 19 26.99 -15.62 5.54
C ALA A 19 27.02 -16.52 6.78
N ALA A 20 26.33 -16.13 7.86
CA ALA A 20 26.19 -16.99 9.04
C ALA A 20 25.47 -18.30 8.69
N LEU A 21 24.38 -18.24 7.91
CA LEU A 21 23.59 -19.40 7.51
C LEU A 21 24.36 -20.37 6.60
N ALA A 22 25.26 -19.86 5.76
CA ALA A 22 26.12 -20.69 4.92
C ALA A 22 27.12 -21.54 5.73
N VAL A 23 27.55 -21.04 6.88
CA VAL A 23 28.45 -21.75 7.81
C VAL A 23 27.65 -22.64 8.77
N TYR A 24 26.48 -22.17 9.20
CA TYR A 24 25.61 -22.82 10.18
C TYR A 24 24.22 -23.06 9.56
N PRO A 25 24.04 -24.12 8.76
CA PRO A 25 22.76 -24.40 8.13
C PRO A 25 21.68 -24.72 9.19
N PRO A 26 20.39 -24.46 8.88
CA PRO A 26 19.31 -24.71 9.81
C PRO A 26 19.19 -26.20 10.12
N ALA A 27 19.18 -26.56 11.40
CA ALA A 27 19.06 -27.95 11.87
C ALA A 27 17.65 -28.30 12.37
N THR A 28 16.79 -27.29 12.53
CA THR A 28 15.47 -27.43 13.15
C THR A 28 14.42 -26.75 12.30
N THR A 29 13.32 -27.46 12.03
CA THR A 29 12.12 -26.89 11.44
C THR A 29 11.24 -26.31 12.56
N VAL A 30 10.66 -25.14 12.30
CA VAL A 30 9.72 -24.49 13.20
C VAL A 30 8.47 -24.12 12.42
N ASP A 31 7.33 -24.14 13.10
CA ASP A 31 6.06 -23.68 12.53
C ASP A 31 5.93 -22.17 12.68
N LEU A 32 5.48 -21.51 11.62
CA LEU A 32 5.16 -20.09 11.64
C LEU A 32 3.71 -19.91 12.05
N VAL A 33 3.48 -19.09 13.08
CA VAL A 33 2.13 -18.61 13.38
C VAL A 33 1.78 -17.57 12.32
N GLU A 34 0.84 -17.94 11.44
CA GLU A 34 0.41 -17.08 10.33
C GLU A 34 -0.26 -15.79 10.81
N ARG A 35 -0.26 -14.77 9.94
CA ARG A 35 -0.92 -13.47 10.17
C ARG A 35 -0.44 -12.77 11.45
N THR A 36 0.80 -13.03 11.85
CA THR A 36 1.49 -12.31 12.92
C THR A 36 2.26 -11.12 12.37
N SER A 37 2.62 -10.18 13.24
CA SER A 37 3.56 -9.12 12.92
C SER A 37 4.47 -8.84 14.10
N TRP A 38 5.62 -8.26 13.82
CA TRP A 38 6.57 -7.81 14.84
C TRP A 38 6.14 -6.53 15.58
N SER A 39 5.15 -5.78 15.08
CA SER A 39 4.81 -4.42 15.54
C SER A 39 3.34 -4.23 15.92
N CYS A 40 2.56 -5.31 15.95
CA CYS A 40 1.22 -5.34 16.48
C CYS A 40 1.01 -6.65 17.26
N PRO A 41 0.66 -6.59 18.56
CA PRO A 41 0.37 -7.78 19.36
C PRO A 41 -0.90 -8.52 18.88
N HIS A 42 -1.73 -7.85 18.08
CA HIS A 42 -2.92 -8.42 17.44
C HIS A 42 -2.60 -8.94 16.03
N GLY A 43 -1.41 -9.49 15.82
CA GLY A 43 -0.99 -10.00 14.51
C GLY A 43 -0.95 -8.93 13.43
N VAL A 44 -1.71 -9.09 12.34
CA VAL A 44 -1.82 -8.10 11.24
C VAL A 44 -3.01 -7.16 11.37
N GLU A 45 -3.75 -7.17 12.49
CA GLU A 45 -4.96 -6.35 12.61
C GLU A 45 -4.69 -4.85 12.49
N ARG A 46 -3.48 -4.36 12.83
CA ARG A 46 -3.11 -2.95 12.59
C ARG A 46 -3.33 -2.53 11.14
N TRP A 47 -3.19 -3.43 10.17
CA TRP A 47 -3.36 -3.15 8.75
C TRP A 47 -4.73 -3.59 8.19
N ARG A 48 -5.62 -4.13 9.04
CA ARG A 48 -6.93 -4.65 8.62
C ARG A 48 -8.10 -3.96 9.31
N SER A 49 -7.99 -3.66 10.61
CA SER A 49 -9.10 -3.25 11.45
C SER A 49 -8.68 -2.29 12.57
N ALA A 50 -9.67 -1.80 13.33
CA ALA A 50 -9.47 -0.94 14.49
C ALA A 50 -8.99 -1.72 15.72
N CYS A 51 -7.81 -2.35 15.65
CA CYS A 51 -7.25 -3.13 16.76
C CYS A 51 -6.79 -2.31 17.98
N GLY A 52 -7.02 -1.00 17.97
CA GLY A 52 -6.61 -0.06 19.01
C GLY A 52 -5.11 0.28 19.06
N CYS A 53 -4.26 -0.39 18.27
CA CYS A 53 -2.85 -0.06 18.20
C CYS A 53 -2.62 1.29 17.51
N LYS A 54 -1.94 2.19 18.23
CA LYS A 54 -1.65 3.57 17.87
C LYS A 54 -0.15 3.86 17.98
N VAL A 55 0.30 4.90 17.29
CA VAL A 55 1.65 5.47 17.43
C VAL A 55 1.65 6.52 18.54
N HIS A 56 0.61 7.36 18.61
CA HIS A 56 0.46 8.39 19.63
C HIS A 56 -0.50 7.92 20.72
N THR A 57 0.03 7.69 21.91
CA THR A 57 -0.76 7.29 23.09
C THR A 57 -1.09 8.47 24.01
N ASP A 58 -0.52 9.63 23.74
CA ASP A 58 -0.68 10.89 24.48
C ASP A 58 -1.99 11.63 24.12
N ARG A 59 -2.63 11.26 23.00
CA ARG A 59 -3.86 11.87 22.51
C ARG A 59 -4.91 10.81 22.16
N PRO A 60 -6.20 11.06 22.47
CA PRO A 60 -7.28 10.21 21.99
C PRO A 60 -7.32 10.16 20.45
N SER A 61 -7.51 8.96 19.90
CA SER A 61 -7.72 8.71 18.47
C SER A 61 -8.49 7.40 18.27
N GLN A 62 -9.08 7.19 17.11
CA GLN A 62 -9.73 5.96 16.65
C GLN A 62 -9.15 5.50 15.30
N GLN A 63 -9.36 4.22 14.99
CA GLN A 63 -8.81 3.54 13.81
C GLN A 63 -9.89 2.82 12.98
N ASP A 64 -11.15 3.20 13.16
CA ASP A 64 -12.33 2.62 12.48
C ASP A 64 -12.27 2.83 10.97
N TRP A 65 -11.53 3.85 10.51
CA TRP A 65 -11.26 4.10 9.10
C TRP A 65 -10.40 3.03 8.41
N ARG A 66 -9.66 2.20 9.16
CA ARG A 66 -8.72 1.22 8.58
C ARG A 66 -9.41 0.15 7.75
N ALA A 67 -10.52 -0.39 8.25
CA ALA A 67 -11.25 -1.44 7.53
C ALA A 67 -11.92 -0.91 6.26
N PRO A 68 -12.68 0.22 6.28
CA PRO A 68 -13.22 0.81 5.06
C PRO A 68 -12.14 1.18 4.04
N LEU A 69 -11.00 1.76 4.46
CA LEU A 69 -9.91 2.04 3.53
C LEU A 69 -9.35 0.76 2.90
N ARG A 70 -9.18 -0.31 3.68
CA ARG A 70 -8.71 -1.62 3.17
C ARG A 70 -9.67 -2.14 2.11
N PHE A 71 -10.97 -2.18 2.42
CA PHE A 71 -12.00 -2.64 1.49
C PHE A 71 -12.05 -1.77 0.23
N ALA A 72 -11.95 -0.44 0.35
CA ALA A 72 -11.97 0.46 -0.79
C ALA A 72 -10.77 0.23 -1.73
N VAL A 73 -9.57 0.07 -1.19
CA VAL A 73 -8.37 -0.17 -2.00
C VAL A 73 -8.36 -1.58 -2.61
N GLU A 74 -8.82 -2.60 -1.88
CA GLU A 74 -8.99 -3.97 -2.42
C GLU A 74 -10.04 -4.02 -3.53
N TRP A 75 -11.16 -3.33 -3.34
CA TRP A 75 -12.19 -3.20 -4.36
C TRP A 75 -11.65 -2.49 -5.61
N LEU A 76 -10.95 -1.36 -5.44
CA LEU A 76 -10.36 -0.65 -6.57
C LEU A 76 -9.33 -1.52 -7.31
N ALA A 77 -8.53 -2.29 -6.57
CA ALA A 77 -7.58 -3.22 -7.18
C ALA A 77 -8.28 -4.26 -8.04
N HIS A 78 -9.35 -4.87 -7.54
CA HIS A 78 -10.15 -5.82 -8.30
C HIS A 78 -10.69 -5.21 -9.60
N GLU A 79 -11.24 -3.98 -9.52
CA GLU A 79 -11.79 -3.31 -10.70
C GLU A 79 -10.71 -2.95 -11.73
N VAL A 80 -9.57 -2.42 -11.27
CA VAL A 80 -8.43 -2.07 -12.12
C VAL A 80 -7.83 -3.30 -12.79
N HIS A 81 -7.64 -4.41 -12.06
CA HIS A 81 -7.22 -5.67 -12.65
C HIS A 81 -8.20 -6.13 -13.74
N GLY A 82 -9.51 -5.93 -13.54
CA GLY A 82 -10.51 -6.24 -14.56
C GLY A 82 -10.36 -5.42 -15.85
N ILE A 83 -10.06 -4.12 -15.75
CA ILE A 83 -9.75 -3.26 -16.90
C ILE A 83 -8.47 -3.75 -17.58
N TYR A 84 -7.45 -4.00 -16.77
CA TYR A 84 -6.14 -4.46 -17.19
C TYR A 84 -6.21 -5.77 -17.98
N ASP A 85 -6.97 -6.75 -17.51
CA ASP A 85 -7.16 -8.04 -18.17
C ASP A 85 -7.99 -7.94 -19.47
N ARG A 86 -8.93 -6.99 -19.55
CA ARG A 86 -9.72 -6.76 -20.77
C ARG A 86 -8.89 -6.08 -21.85
N GLU A 87 -8.21 -4.99 -21.49
CA GLU A 87 -7.54 -4.11 -22.45
C GLU A 87 -6.08 -4.52 -22.71
N GLY A 88 -5.44 -5.18 -21.75
CA GLY A 88 -4.06 -5.67 -21.86
C GLY A 88 -3.92 -7.06 -22.48
N ARG A 89 -5.02 -7.75 -22.80
CA ARG A 89 -5.01 -9.12 -23.35
C ARG A 89 -4.23 -9.23 -24.66
N ASP A 90 -4.45 -8.27 -25.55
CA ASP A 90 -3.92 -8.28 -26.91
C ASP A 90 -2.57 -7.55 -27.02
N LEU A 91 -2.04 -7.05 -25.89
CA LEU A 91 -0.71 -6.45 -25.84
C LEU A 91 0.38 -7.52 -25.95
N PRO A 92 1.52 -7.23 -26.59
CA PRO A 92 2.64 -8.16 -26.69
C PRO A 92 3.07 -8.68 -25.30
N GLY A 93 3.13 -10.01 -25.15
CA GLY A 93 3.49 -10.67 -23.88
C GLY A 93 2.31 -10.98 -22.94
N GLY A 94 1.10 -10.49 -23.26
CA GLY A 94 -0.13 -10.77 -22.51
C GLY A 94 -0.15 -10.19 -21.09
N SER A 95 -1.24 -10.46 -20.35
CA SER A 95 -1.49 -9.87 -19.03
C SER A 95 -0.37 -10.13 -18.01
N ARG A 96 0.30 -11.29 -18.07
CA ARG A 96 1.38 -11.63 -17.12
C ARG A 96 2.63 -10.78 -17.30
N ALA A 97 3.15 -10.67 -18.52
CA ALA A 97 4.32 -9.83 -18.80
C ALA A 97 4.02 -8.36 -18.49
N PHE A 98 2.77 -7.98 -18.72
CA PHE A 98 2.27 -6.67 -18.38
C PHE A 98 2.30 -6.45 -16.86
N LEU A 99 1.72 -7.34 -16.04
CA LEU A 99 1.75 -7.25 -14.56
C LEU A 99 3.19 -7.16 -14.01
N GLU A 100 4.12 -7.90 -14.60
CA GLU A 100 5.54 -7.82 -14.23
C GLU A 100 6.13 -6.43 -14.51
N ALA A 101 5.74 -5.79 -15.61
CA ALA A 101 6.14 -4.41 -15.91
C ALA A 101 5.54 -3.40 -14.92
N ALA A 102 4.32 -3.61 -14.43
CA ALA A 102 3.72 -2.80 -13.38
C ALA A 102 4.49 -2.91 -12.05
N GLY A 103 4.98 -4.10 -11.71
CA GLY A 103 5.85 -4.34 -10.55
C GLY A 103 7.26 -3.76 -10.67
N ALA A 104 7.70 -3.39 -11.88
CA ALA A 104 9.02 -2.80 -12.10
C ALA A 104 9.07 -1.30 -11.72
N THR A 105 10.22 -0.85 -11.24
CA THR A 105 10.47 0.56 -10.87
C THR A 105 10.92 1.44 -12.04
N GLY A 106 11.21 0.84 -13.19
CA GLY A 106 11.69 1.54 -14.38
C GLY A 106 10.58 2.02 -15.32
N PRO A 107 10.92 2.89 -16.30
CA PRO A 107 10.00 3.21 -17.39
C PRO A 107 9.60 1.94 -18.15
N VAL A 108 8.40 1.93 -18.70
CA VAL A 108 7.92 0.84 -19.55
C VAL A 108 8.87 0.72 -20.75
N ARG A 109 9.67 -0.35 -20.80
CA ARG A 109 10.66 -0.56 -21.87
C ARG A 109 10.00 -1.32 -23.02
N GLY A 110 10.04 -0.70 -24.21
CA GLY A 110 9.54 -1.27 -25.46
C GLY A 110 8.20 -0.67 -25.89
N GLY A 111 8.26 0.38 -26.71
CA GLY A 111 7.28 0.72 -27.75
C GLY A 111 5.78 0.62 -27.48
N GLY A 112 5.32 0.73 -26.23
CA GLY A 112 3.90 0.76 -25.93
C GLY A 112 3.28 2.06 -26.41
N ASP A 113 2.14 1.96 -27.08
CA ASP A 113 1.28 3.11 -27.32
C ASP A 113 0.85 3.77 -25.99
N GLU A 114 0.22 4.94 -26.09
CA GLU A 114 -0.28 5.68 -24.93
C GLU A 114 -1.20 4.81 -24.04
N ASN A 115 -1.91 3.86 -24.65
CA ASN A 115 -2.80 2.95 -23.96
C ASN A 115 -2.04 1.97 -23.04
N THR A 116 -0.94 1.40 -23.53
CA THR A 116 -0.06 0.50 -22.77
C THR A 116 0.54 1.22 -21.56
N ALA A 117 1.05 2.44 -21.75
CA ALA A 117 1.65 3.23 -20.67
C ALA A 117 0.62 3.61 -19.61
N ARG A 118 -0.59 4.02 -20.03
CA ARG A 118 -1.72 4.34 -19.14
C ARG A 118 -2.08 3.14 -18.26
N LEU A 119 -2.25 1.97 -18.88
CA LEU A 119 -2.66 0.76 -18.17
C LEU A 119 -1.62 0.28 -17.14
N ILE A 120 -0.31 0.33 -17.44
CA ILE A 120 0.76 0.06 -16.45
C ILE A 120 0.73 1.08 -15.31
N GLU A 121 0.58 2.37 -15.63
CA GLU A 121 0.60 3.40 -14.60
C GLU A 121 -0.64 3.34 -13.70
N MET A 122 -1.79 2.94 -14.26
CA MET A 122 -3.01 2.67 -13.50
C MET A 122 -2.80 1.52 -12.49
N GLU A 123 -2.23 0.41 -12.95
CA GLU A 123 -1.89 -0.75 -12.10
C GLU A 123 -0.88 -0.37 -11.01
N ARG A 124 0.16 0.39 -11.37
CA ARG A 124 1.11 0.95 -10.39
C ARG A 124 0.44 1.83 -9.36
N GLY A 125 -0.54 2.64 -9.75
CA GLY A 125 -1.33 3.45 -8.83
C GLY A 125 -2.00 2.60 -7.76
N VAL A 126 -2.65 1.50 -8.15
CA VAL A 126 -3.26 0.55 -7.20
C VAL A 126 -2.22 -0.11 -6.31
N LEU A 127 -1.12 -0.62 -6.87
CA LEU A 127 -0.05 -1.25 -6.09
C LEU A 127 0.55 -0.28 -5.05
N ARG A 128 0.68 1.00 -5.41
CA ARG A 128 1.14 2.05 -4.48
C ARG A 128 0.08 2.38 -3.41
N ALA A 129 -1.22 2.36 -3.76
CA ALA A 129 -2.31 2.53 -2.80
C ALA A 129 -2.34 1.41 -1.75
N MET A 130 -1.81 0.23 -2.06
CA MET A 130 -1.65 -0.90 -1.12
C MET A 130 -0.47 -0.73 -0.13
N SER A 131 0.25 0.39 -0.16
CA SER A 131 1.38 0.63 0.74
C SER A 131 0.97 0.56 2.22
N SER A 132 1.64 -0.31 2.98
CA SER A 132 1.27 -0.63 4.36
C SER A 132 1.37 0.55 5.34
N CYS A 133 2.20 1.55 5.03
CA CYS A 133 2.33 2.79 5.81
C CYS A 133 0.99 3.51 5.97
N GLY A 134 0.10 3.40 4.98
CA GLY A 134 -1.24 4.00 5.01
C GLY A 134 -2.14 3.51 6.14
N TRP A 135 -1.83 2.39 6.79
CA TRP A 135 -2.56 1.85 7.95
C TRP A 135 -1.77 1.89 9.25
N PHE A 136 -0.48 2.24 9.21
CA PHE A 136 0.37 2.09 10.38
C PHE A 136 0.08 3.16 11.45
N PHE A 137 -0.17 4.38 10.99
CA PHE A 137 -0.41 5.56 11.81
C PHE A 137 -1.88 5.70 12.20
N ASP A 138 -2.16 6.75 12.96
CA ASP A 138 -3.41 6.86 13.73
C ASP A 138 -4.57 7.40 12.91
N ASP A 139 -4.27 8.11 11.80
CA ASP A 139 -5.25 8.94 11.12
C ASP A 139 -5.19 8.87 9.58
N ILE A 140 -6.36 8.79 8.95
CA ILE A 140 -6.51 8.74 7.49
C ILE A 140 -6.17 10.06 6.79
N ALA A 141 -6.31 11.20 7.49
CA ALA A 141 -5.91 12.51 7.00
C ALA A 141 -4.43 12.81 7.28
N GLY A 142 -3.69 11.87 7.87
CA GLY A 142 -2.23 11.90 7.96
C GLY A 142 -1.55 11.80 6.59
N LEU A 143 -0.24 12.00 6.55
CA LEU A 143 0.55 12.01 5.32
C LEU A 143 0.40 10.70 4.54
N GLU A 144 0.46 9.57 5.25
CA GLU A 144 0.42 8.23 4.68
C GLU A 144 -0.97 7.87 4.14
N GLY A 145 -2.03 8.17 4.90
CA GLY A 145 -3.40 7.97 4.46
C GLY A 145 -3.76 8.81 3.24
N ARG A 146 -3.37 10.10 3.23
CA ARG A 146 -3.52 10.97 2.05
C ARG A 146 -2.74 10.47 0.85
N GLN A 147 -1.55 9.91 1.06
CA GLN A 147 -0.74 9.37 -0.03
C GLN A 147 -1.41 8.14 -0.67
N VAL A 148 -1.98 7.24 0.14
CA VAL A 148 -2.80 6.11 -0.36
C VAL A 148 -3.99 6.61 -1.17
N LEU A 149 -4.73 7.60 -0.65
CA LEU A 149 -5.89 8.17 -1.34
C LEU A 149 -5.51 8.86 -2.66
N ARG A 150 -4.35 9.53 -2.71
CA ARG A 150 -3.80 10.12 -3.96
C ARG A 150 -3.44 9.07 -5.00
N TYR A 151 -2.85 7.95 -4.56
CA TYR A 151 -2.56 6.84 -5.48
C TYR A 151 -3.83 6.21 -6.04
N ALA A 152 -4.86 6.02 -5.20
CA ALA A 152 -6.17 5.57 -5.65
C ALA A 152 -6.81 6.55 -6.65
N ALA A 153 -6.78 7.86 -6.35
CA ALA A 153 -7.29 8.91 -7.24
C ALA A 153 -6.57 8.92 -8.60
N HIS A 154 -5.25 8.73 -8.60
CA HIS A 154 -4.45 8.64 -9.83
C HIS A 154 -4.77 7.39 -10.65
N ALA A 155 -4.94 6.22 -10.02
CA ALA A 155 -5.40 5.02 -10.73
C ALA A 155 -6.78 5.24 -11.36
N ILE A 156 -7.71 5.85 -10.61
CA ILE A 156 -9.07 6.16 -11.09
C ILE A 156 -9.02 7.14 -12.28
N SER A 157 -8.17 8.17 -12.25
CA SER A 157 -8.07 9.14 -13.35
C SER A 157 -7.56 8.51 -14.65
N LEU A 158 -6.79 7.43 -14.56
CA LEU A 158 -6.28 6.68 -15.70
C LEU A 158 -7.26 5.64 -16.26
N ALA A 159 -8.42 5.43 -15.63
CA ALA A 159 -9.40 4.42 -16.05
C ALA A 159 -10.30 4.82 -17.24
N GLY A 160 -10.09 6.00 -17.83
CA GLY A 160 -10.81 6.45 -19.03
C GLY A 160 -12.32 6.55 -18.81
N ALA A 161 -13.11 5.81 -19.61
CA ALA A 161 -14.57 5.85 -19.52
C ALA A 161 -15.12 5.33 -18.18
N GLU A 162 -14.34 4.53 -17.44
CA GLU A 162 -14.75 3.96 -16.16
C GLU A 162 -14.42 4.85 -14.96
N SER A 163 -13.66 5.94 -15.13
CA SER A 163 -13.22 6.80 -14.02
C SER A 163 -14.36 7.25 -13.11
N ALA A 164 -15.48 7.73 -13.66
CA ALA A 164 -16.60 8.19 -12.85
C ALA A 164 -17.28 7.05 -12.05
N ARG A 165 -17.38 5.85 -12.64
CA ARG A 165 -17.92 4.66 -11.98
C ARG A 165 -17.00 4.21 -10.84
N LEU A 166 -15.69 4.20 -11.10
CA LEU A 166 -14.69 3.82 -10.11
C LEU A 166 -14.62 4.81 -8.96
N GLU A 167 -14.67 6.11 -9.23
CA GLU A 167 -14.71 7.14 -8.18
C GLU A 167 -15.92 6.96 -7.27
N ALA A 168 -17.12 6.82 -7.85
CA ALA A 168 -18.34 6.63 -7.09
C ALA A 168 -18.30 5.35 -6.23
N GLY A 169 -17.82 4.24 -6.80
CA GLY A 169 -17.68 2.98 -6.07
C GLY A 169 -16.62 3.06 -4.97
N PHE A 170 -15.48 3.71 -5.22
CA PHE A 170 -14.43 3.89 -4.22
C PHE A 170 -14.95 4.71 -3.03
N ILE A 171 -15.64 5.81 -3.30
CA ILE A 171 -16.31 6.63 -2.27
C ILE A 171 -17.33 5.80 -1.47
N ALA A 172 -18.13 4.97 -2.15
CA ALA A 172 -19.09 4.10 -1.48
C ALA A 172 -18.41 3.11 -0.53
N GLN A 173 -17.26 2.54 -0.91
CA GLN A 173 -16.50 1.63 -0.04
C GLN A 173 -15.80 2.33 1.13
N LEU A 174 -15.38 3.58 0.97
CA LEU A 174 -14.87 4.38 2.09
C LEU A 174 -15.95 4.59 3.18
N GLY A 175 -17.22 4.61 2.77
CA GLY A 175 -18.37 4.69 3.68
C GLY A 175 -18.29 5.88 4.64
N ASP A 176 -18.71 5.66 5.88
CA ASP A 176 -18.69 6.69 6.94
C ASP A 176 -17.35 6.79 7.69
N ALA A 177 -16.26 6.29 7.11
CA ALA A 177 -14.93 6.40 7.73
C ALA A 177 -14.59 7.88 7.98
N ARG A 178 -14.09 8.20 9.18
CA ARG A 178 -13.77 9.57 9.58
C ARG A 178 -12.32 9.73 9.99
N SER A 179 -11.80 10.93 9.71
CA SER A 179 -10.60 11.43 10.34
C SER A 179 -10.83 11.69 11.83
N ASN A 180 -9.77 11.57 12.62
CA ASN A 180 -9.67 12.07 13.99
C ASN A 180 -9.57 13.60 14.03
N ASP A 181 -9.15 14.24 12.93
CA ASP A 181 -9.23 15.69 12.75
C ASP A 181 -10.62 16.09 12.25
N PRO A 182 -11.44 16.79 13.07
CA PRO A 182 -12.77 17.21 12.66
C PRO A 182 -12.76 18.14 11.44
N ALA A 183 -11.69 18.93 11.25
CA ALA A 183 -11.56 19.82 10.10
C ALA A 183 -11.30 19.06 8.79
N ALA A 184 -10.67 17.88 8.87
CA ALA A 184 -10.45 17.02 7.71
C ALA A 184 -11.71 16.22 7.30
N GLY A 185 -12.66 16.03 8.22
CA GLY A 185 -13.96 15.43 7.92
C GLY A 185 -13.91 13.91 7.69
N SER A 186 -14.65 13.45 6.68
CA SER A 186 -14.73 12.04 6.29
C SER A 186 -13.55 11.61 5.41
N ALA A 187 -13.33 10.30 5.28
CA ALA A 187 -12.41 9.73 4.32
C ALA A 187 -12.72 10.18 2.88
N THR A 188 -14.01 10.35 2.55
CA THR A 188 -14.46 10.91 1.27
C THR A 188 -14.02 12.36 1.09
N ASP A 189 -14.09 13.20 2.13
CA ASP A 189 -13.64 14.59 2.06
C ASP A 189 -12.13 14.66 1.83
N VAL A 190 -11.38 13.84 2.56
CA VAL A 190 -9.92 13.69 2.37
C VAL A 190 -9.61 13.23 0.95
N PHE A 191 -10.32 12.22 0.45
CA PHE A 191 -10.15 11.72 -0.92
C PHE A 191 -10.45 12.79 -1.98
N ARG A 192 -11.55 13.52 -1.86
CA ARG A 192 -11.90 14.61 -2.81
C ARG A 192 -10.89 15.74 -2.80
N SER A 193 -10.27 16.02 -1.64
CA SER A 193 -9.19 17.02 -1.56
C SER A 193 -7.94 16.63 -2.34
N THR A 194 -7.74 15.35 -2.67
CA THR A 194 -6.55 14.89 -3.41
C THR A 194 -6.51 15.37 -4.86
N PHE A 195 -7.65 15.71 -5.44
CA PHE A 195 -7.77 16.25 -6.80
C PHE A 195 -7.45 17.75 -6.88
N GLN A 196 -7.33 18.42 -5.74
CA GLN A 196 -7.00 19.84 -5.71
C GLN A 196 -5.48 20.03 -5.77
N PRO A 197 -4.99 21.02 -6.55
CA PRO A 197 -3.60 21.41 -6.46
C PRO A 197 -3.27 21.78 -5.02
N THR A 198 -2.16 21.27 -4.50
CA THR A 198 -1.70 21.67 -3.16
C THR A 198 -1.37 23.16 -3.24
N PRO A 199 -1.97 24.03 -2.40
CA PRO A 199 -1.58 25.43 -2.39
C PRO A 199 -0.09 25.54 -2.10
N SER A 200 0.61 26.30 -2.95
CA SER A 200 2.04 26.60 -2.82
C SER A 200 2.37 27.31 -1.52
#